data_AF-A0A7J6F9F0-F1
#
_entry.id   AF-A0A7J6F9F0-F1
#
_cell.length_a   1.000
_cell.length_b   1.000
_cell.length_c   1.000
_cell.angle_alpha   90.00
_cell.angle_beta   90.00
_cell.angle_gamma   90.00
#
_symmetry.space_group_name_H-M   'P 1'
#
loop_
_entity.id
_entity.type
_entity.pdbx_description
1 polymer ?
#
loop_
_entity_poly.entity_id
_entity_poly.type
_entity_poly.pdbx_seq_one_letter_code
_entity_poly.pdbx_strand_id
1 'polypeptide(L)'
;HTRLTNIRPSNIFRVLYQNCWFPSNILPNVITFQKQFEAKDEDIILASFPKSGCTWFKALLFSILNRNKHDHYNKSIHQQCPAPSSSSRGNQHLLTTTTPHLLVPSFEFTIYANPEMIHELSTRSPSPRLMSTHIPYAFLPDSIKHCSKSRIVYVSRNPLDVIVSLWHFANGHAERRLHDWSIEYFVDMFCGGDINFGPYWDHVLGFWKESLERPEKVLFLKYEDLKKDSVGQLKKIAKFVGLPFSQEEENDGVVEQILEMCSLSKLKNLDVNKYGEVRPNVHNKIFFRKGQVGDWINYLTPSMVERVNMIIKQKFSGSGLSFSTLN
;
A
#
# COMPACT_ATOMS: atom_id res chain seq x y z
N HIS A 1 -20.70 3.42 -20.73
CA HIS A 1 -19.91 3.36 -21.97
C HIS A 1 -18.45 3.12 -21.65
N THR A 2 -17.96 1.89 -21.77
CA THR A 2 -16.55 1.54 -21.59
C THR A 2 -15.81 1.91 -22.87
N ARG A 3 -15.01 2.99 -22.85
CA ARG A 3 -14.19 3.38 -24.00
C ARG A 3 -12.93 2.51 -24.00
N LEU A 4 -12.87 1.51 -24.89
CA LEU A 4 -11.63 0.81 -25.19
C LEU A 4 -10.81 1.71 -26.12
N THR A 5 -9.91 2.51 -25.57
CA THR A 5 -8.93 3.25 -26.37
C THR A 5 -7.77 2.32 -26.69
N ASN A 6 -7.72 1.79 -27.92
CA ASN A 6 -6.53 1.15 -28.47
C ASN A 6 -5.44 2.21 -28.66
N ILE A 7 -4.46 2.26 -27.76
CA ILE A 7 -3.27 3.10 -27.91
C ILE A 7 -2.02 2.22 -27.80
N ARG A 8 -1.42 1.97 -28.98
CA ARG A 8 -0.05 1.51 -29.30
C ARG A 8 0.43 0.13 -28.76
N PRO A 9 1.26 -0.59 -29.53
CA PRO A 9 1.66 -1.96 -29.22
C PRO A 9 2.71 -1.98 -28.09
N SER A 10 2.24 -2.03 -26.85
CA SER A 10 3.04 -2.48 -25.71
C SER A 10 2.09 -3.22 -24.78
N ASN A 11 2.37 -4.49 -24.47
CA ASN A 11 1.52 -5.42 -23.72
C ASN A 11 1.35 -5.04 -22.23
N ILE A 12 0.79 -3.87 -21.94
CA ILE A 12 0.15 -3.56 -20.65
C ILE A 12 -1.18 -2.89 -20.99
N PHE A 13 -2.18 -3.71 -21.32
CA PHE A 13 -3.54 -3.26 -21.53
C PHE A 13 -4.04 -2.58 -20.24
N ARG A 14 -4.16 -1.25 -20.27
CA ARG A 14 -4.82 -0.46 -19.23
C ARG A 14 -6.20 -0.10 -19.71
N VAL A 15 -7.17 -0.12 -18.80
CA VAL A 15 -8.56 0.21 -19.09
C VAL A 15 -8.95 1.40 -18.23
N LEU A 16 -9.51 2.43 -18.86
CA LEU A 16 -10.12 3.54 -18.15
C LEU A 16 -11.51 3.12 -17.66
N TYR A 17 -11.68 3.06 -16.34
CA TYR A 17 -12.94 2.73 -15.69
C TYR A 17 -13.22 3.76 -14.59
N GLN A 18 -14.39 4.40 -14.65
CA GLN A 18 -14.78 5.47 -13.72
C GLN A 18 -13.74 6.61 -13.61
N ASN A 19 -13.08 6.99 -14.71
CA ASN A 19 -11.99 7.99 -14.73
C ASN A 19 -10.71 7.57 -13.96
N CYS A 20 -10.53 6.26 -13.70
CA CYS A 20 -9.29 5.72 -13.19
C CYS A 20 -8.75 4.62 -14.09
N TRP A 21 -7.43 4.60 -14.26
CA TRP A 21 -6.76 3.60 -15.09
C TRP A 21 -6.46 2.35 -14.28
N PHE A 22 -6.92 1.19 -14.75
CA PHE A 22 -6.63 -0.10 -14.13
C PHE A 22 -5.89 -1.03 -15.09
N PRO A 23 -5.01 -1.94 -14.60
CA PRO A 23 -4.58 -3.07 -15.41
C PRO A 23 -5.80 -3.89 -15.86
N SER A 24 -5.90 -4.24 -17.14
CA SER A 24 -7.06 -4.94 -17.70
C SER A 24 -7.34 -6.26 -16.99
N ASN A 25 -6.30 -7.00 -16.61
CA ASN A 25 -6.37 -8.26 -15.89
C ASN A 25 -6.81 -8.12 -14.42
N ILE A 26 -6.80 -6.91 -13.87
CA ILE A 26 -7.18 -6.61 -12.49
C ILE A 26 -8.57 -5.97 -12.40
N LEU A 27 -9.03 -5.33 -13.48
CA LEU A 27 -10.34 -4.65 -13.50
C LEU A 27 -11.52 -5.56 -13.09
N PRO A 28 -11.63 -6.84 -13.52
CA PRO A 28 -12.69 -7.72 -13.04
C PRO A 28 -12.72 -7.85 -11.51
N ASN A 29 -11.55 -7.99 -10.88
CA ASN A 29 -11.42 -8.09 -9.42
C ASN A 29 -11.89 -6.81 -8.73
N VAL A 30 -11.55 -5.64 -9.30
CA VAL A 30 -11.98 -4.32 -8.80
C VAL A 30 -13.51 -4.21 -8.86
N ILE A 31 -14.13 -4.61 -9.98
CA ILE A 31 -15.59 -4.57 -10.13
C ILE A 31 -16.27 -5.52 -9.14
N THR A 32 -15.74 -6.72 -8.95
CA THR A 32 -16.29 -7.69 -7.99
C THR A 32 -16.15 -7.17 -6.55
N PHE A 33 -15.00 -6.61 -6.18
CA PHE A 33 -14.78 -5.95 -4.90
C PHE A 33 -15.81 -4.83 -4.65
N GLN A 34 -15.98 -3.93 -5.62
CA GLN A 34 -16.96 -2.84 -5.53
C GLN A 34 -18.39 -3.31 -5.26
N LYS A 35 -18.78 -4.46 -5.83
CA LYS A 35 -20.16 -4.97 -5.76
C LYS A 35 -20.44 -5.90 -4.60
N GLN A 36 -19.43 -6.61 -4.09
CA GLN A 36 -19.63 -7.75 -3.19
C GLN A 36 -18.97 -7.58 -1.83
N PHE A 37 -18.07 -6.62 -1.65
CA PHE A 37 -17.39 -6.47 -0.37
C PHE A 37 -18.33 -5.90 0.69
N GLU A 38 -18.43 -6.61 1.81
CA GLU A 38 -19.14 -6.15 3.00
C GLU A 38 -18.15 -5.82 4.12
N ALA A 39 -18.09 -4.55 4.47
CA ALA A 39 -17.28 -4.06 5.57
C ALA A 39 -17.88 -4.49 6.92
N LYS A 40 -17.01 -4.83 7.87
CA LYS A 40 -17.35 -5.08 9.27
C LYS A 40 -16.84 -3.93 10.13
N ASP A 41 -17.49 -3.71 11.28
CA ASP A 41 -17.20 -2.61 12.20
C ASP A 41 -15.72 -2.49 12.61
N GLU A 42 -15.00 -3.62 12.73
CA GLU A 42 -13.60 -3.64 13.16
C GLU A 42 -12.60 -3.77 12.01
N ASP A 43 -13.05 -3.64 10.76
CA ASP A 43 -12.14 -3.71 9.61
C ASP A 43 -11.14 -2.55 9.62
N ILE A 44 -9.89 -2.87 9.30
CA ILE A 44 -8.82 -1.91 9.09
C ILE A 44 -8.33 -2.05 7.65
N ILE A 45 -8.41 -0.96 6.90
CA ILE A 45 -8.04 -0.91 5.49
C ILE A 45 -6.84 0.01 5.32
N LEU A 46 -5.71 -0.55 4.88
CA LEU A 46 -4.56 0.22 4.46
C LEU A 46 -4.73 0.65 3.00
N ALA A 47 -4.95 1.94 2.76
CA ALA A 47 -5.03 2.50 1.42
C ALA A 47 -3.78 3.33 1.09
N SER A 48 -3.34 3.29 -0.18
CA SER A 48 -2.27 4.18 -0.66
C SER A 48 -2.24 4.20 -2.17
N PHE A 49 -1.81 5.31 -2.77
CA PHE A 49 -1.34 5.23 -4.15
C PHE A 49 -0.11 4.32 -4.22
N PRO A 50 0.05 3.45 -5.23
CA PRO A 50 1.21 2.56 -5.31
C PRO A 50 2.54 3.30 -5.11
N LYS A 51 3.45 2.67 -4.37
CA LYS A 51 4.80 3.19 -4.06
C LYS A 51 4.87 4.38 -3.09
N SER A 52 3.78 4.64 -2.38
CA SER A 52 3.73 5.63 -1.28
C SER A 52 4.11 5.06 0.09
N GLY A 53 4.55 3.80 0.19
CA GLY A 53 4.97 3.18 1.46
C GLY A 53 4.15 1.97 1.93
N CYS A 54 3.19 1.50 1.12
CA CYS A 54 2.29 0.39 1.44
C CYS A 54 2.97 -0.81 2.12
N THR A 55 4.07 -1.34 1.57
CA THR A 55 4.79 -2.51 2.15
C THR A 55 5.22 -2.29 3.59
N TRP A 56 5.72 -1.09 3.91
CA TRP A 56 6.15 -0.76 5.27
C TRP A 56 4.96 -0.67 6.22
N PHE A 57 3.88 0.00 5.78
CA PHE A 57 2.65 0.10 6.57
C PHE A 57 1.92 -1.22 6.76
N LYS A 58 1.98 -2.14 5.78
CA LYS A 58 1.48 -3.51 5.95
C LYS A 58 2.20 -4.20 7.10
N ALA A 59 3.53 -4.08 7.15
CA ALA A 59 4.33 -4.65 8.24
C ALA A 59 4.00 -4.01 9.59
N LEU A 60 3.96 -2.68 9.67
CA LEU A 60 3.65 -1.96 10.91
C LEU A 60 2.26 -2.28 11.45
N LEU A 61 1.22 -2.20 10.62
CA LEU A 61 -0.15 -2.52 11.03
C LEU A 61 -0.27 -3.98 11.45
N PHE A 62 0.35 -4.89 10.71
CA PHE A 62 0.36 -6.31 11.07
C PHE A 62 1.01 -6.53 12.44
N SER A 63 2.17 -5.92 12.69
CA SER A 63 2.85 -6.04 13.98
C SER A 63 2.04 -5.41 15.12
N ILE A 64 1.42 -4.23 14.91
CA ILE A 64 0.52 -3.62 15.91
C ILE A 64 -0.62 -4.57 16.28
N LEU A 65 -1.30 -5.16 15.29
CA LEU A 65 -2.49 -6.00 15.53
C LEU A 65 -2.19 -7.35 16.18
N ASN A 66 -0.94 -7.79 16.11
CA ASN A 66 -0.55 -9.14 16.53
C ASN A 66 0.53 -9.17 17.62
N ARG A 67 1.00 -8.02 18.10
CA ARG A 67 2.01 -7.92 19.16
C ARG A 67 1.60 -8.57 20.49
N ASN A 68 0.31 -8.67 20.78
CA ASN A 68 -0.19 -9.30 22.01
C ASN A 68 -0.61 -10.76 21.82
N LYS A 69 -0.52 -11.31 20.60
CA LYS A 69 -1.00 -12.67 20.28
C LYS A 69 0.09 -13.73 20.43
N HIS A 70 0.85 -13.64 21.52
CA HIS A 70 2.06 -14.43 21.72
C HIS A 70 1.86 -15.96 21.84
N ASP A 71 0.64 -16.50 21.90
CA ASP A 71 0.46 -17.96 22.15
C ASP A 71 -0.47 -18.78 21.23
N HIS A 72 -1.27 -18.19 20.32
CA HIS A 72 -2.19 -19.00 19.49
C HIS A 72 -2.36 -18.44 18.08
N TYR A 73 -1.36 -18.68 17.22
CA TYR A 73 -1.53 -18.44 15.79
C TYR A 73 -2.05 -19.70 15.08
N ASN A 74 -3.33 -19.67 14.72
CA ASN A 74 -3.98 -20.71 13.94
C ASN A 74 -3.35 -20.82 12.54
N LYS A 75 -2.88 -22.03 12.22
CA LYS A 75 -2.24 -22.45 10.96
C LYS A 75 -3.13 -22.38 9.69
N SER A 76 -4.31 -21.77 9.73
CA SER A 76 -5.27 -21.92 8.61
C SER A 76 -5.02 -21.01 7.40
N ILE A 77 -4.29 -19.89 7.54
CA ILE A 77 -4.18 -18.87 6.48
C ILE A 77 -3.03 -19.13 5.49
N HIS A 78 -2.11 -20.08 5.76
CA HIS A 78 -0.84 -20.19 5.02
C HIS A 78 -0.50 -21.57 4.46
N GLN A 79 -1.50 -22.42 4.21
CA GLN A 79 -1.27 -23.79 3.76
C GLN A 79 -0.72 -23.94 2.32
N GLN A 80 -0.45 -22.83 1.62
CA GLN A 80 0.15 -22.84 0.27
C GLN A 80 1.64 -22.45 0.24
N CYS A 81 2.28 -22.19 1.38
CA CYS A 81 3.73 -22.07 1.43
C CYS A 81 4.36 -23.41 1.84
N PRO A 82 5.33 -23.98 1.10
CA PRO A 82 6.02 -25.19 1.53
C PRO A 82 6.75 -24.92 2.84
N ALA A 83 6.27 -25.52 3.93
CA ALA A 83 6.91 -25.44 5.23
C ALA A 83 8.23 -26.23 5.20
N PRO A 84 9.35 -25.66 5.67
CA PRO A 84 10.52 -26.46 6.01
C PRO A 84 10.16 -27.41 7.15
N SER A 85 10.71 -28.62 7.11
CA SER A 85 10.51 -29.70 8.07
C SER A 85 10.57 -29.23 9.52
N SER A 86 9.61 -29.75 10.29
CA SER A 86 9.34 -29.48 11.69
C SER A 86 10.44 -29.95 12.63
N SER A 87 11.13 -29.00 13.27
CA SER A 87 11.56 -29.05 14.67
C SER A 87 12.30 -27.74 14.98
N SER A 88 11.98 -27.08 16.10
CA SER A 88 12.59 -25.82 16.61
C SER A 88 12.19 -24.46 15.99
N ARG A 89 10.92 -24.05 16.06
CA ARG A 89 10.55 -22.62 15.92
C ARG A 89 9.78 -22.11 17.14
N GLY A 90 10.52 -21.70 18.16
CA GLY A 90 9.99 -20.79 19.18
C GLY A 90 9.81 -19.38 18.60
N ASN A 91 8.74 -18.68 19.02
CA ASN A 91 8.49 -17.23 18.89
C ASN A 91 9.07 -16.50 17.67
N GLN A 92 8.92 -17.04 16.46
CA GLN A 92 9.42 -16.36 15.26
C GLN A 92 8.33 -15.44 14.67
N HIS A 93 8.62 -14.14 14.60
CA HIS A 93 7.69 -13.14 14.05
C HIS A 93 7.36 -13.45 12.58
N LEU A 94 6.08 -13.54 12.20
CA LEU A 94 5.66 -14.01 10.86
C LEU A 94 6.26 -13.24 9.68
N LEU A 95 6.62 -11.97 9.86
CA LEU A 95 7.37 -11.19 8.88
C LEU A 95 8.71 -11.82 8.46
N THR A 96 9.32 -12.70 9.25
CA THR A 96 10.56 -13.39 8.89
C THR A 96 10.35 -14.51 7.88
N THR A 97 9.14 -15.06 7.80
CA THR A 97 8.78 -16.20 6.94
C THR A 97 7.77 -15.84 5.86
N THR A 98 7.09 -14.71 5.99
CA THR A 98 5.98 -14.31 5.13
C THR A 98 6.11 -12.82 4.77
N THR A 99 6.02 -12.50 3.48
CA THR A 99 6.06 -11.09 3.01
C THR A 99 4.87 -10.29 3.56
N PRO A 100 5.04 -8.99 3.89
CA PRO A 100 3.95 -8.13 4.33
C PRO A 100 2.73 -8.13 3.38
N HIS A 101 2.95 -8.37 2.08
CA HIS A 101 1.88 -8.39 1.09
C HIS A 101 0.93 -9.58 1.20
N LEU A 102 1.38 -10.71 1.79
CA LEU A 102 0.54 -11.87 2.07
C LEU A 102 -0.13 -11.77 3.45
N LEU A 103 0.53 -11.11 4.41
CA LEU A 103 -0.03 -10.88 5.75
C LEU A 103 -1.14 -9.82 5.76
N VAL A 104 -1.07 -8.86 4.85
CA VAL A 104 -2.09 -7.84 4.63
C VAL A 104 -2.47 -7.87 3.15
N PRO A 105 -3.35 -8.80 2.74
CA PRO A 105 -3.67 -8.99 1.33
C PRO A 105 -4.39 -7.78 0.75
N SER A 106 -4.16 -7.49 -0.52
CA SER A 106 -4.88 -6.42 -1.23
C SER A 106 -6.15 -6.94 -1.88
N PHE A 107 -7.21 -6.13 -1.89
CA PHE A 107 -8.47 -6.52 -2.52
C PHE A 107 -8.28 -6.87 -3.99
N GLU A 108 -7.69 -5.97 -4.76
CA GLU A 108 -7.64 -6.07 -6.22
C GLU A 108 -6.62 -7.10 -6.75
N PHE A 109 -5.53 -7.36 -6.04
CA PHE A 109 -4.46 -8.27 -6.50
C PHE A 109 -4.47 -9.65 -5.85
N THR A 110 -5.12 -9.81 -4.71
CA THR A 110 -4.98 -11.03 -3.88
C THR A 110 -6.35 -11.59 -3.54
N ILE A 111 -7.16 -10.85 -2.79
CA ILE A 111 -8.43 -11.37 -2.26
C ILE A 111 -9.40 -11.66 -3.41
N TYR A 112 -9.71 -10.66 -4.24
CA TYR A 112 -10.66 -10.83 -5.34
C TYR A 112 -10.06 -11.49 -6.58
N ALA A 113 -8.79 -11.88 -6.52
CA ALA A 113 -8.16 -12.75 -7.51
C ALA A 113 -8.34 -14.25 -7.19
N ASN A 114 -8.76 -14.59 -5.96
CA ASN A 114 -8.92 -15.97 -5.51
C ASN A 114 -10.27 -16.17 -4.78
N PRO A 115 -11.23 -16.92 -5.35
CA PRO A 115 -12.51 -17.21 -4.71
C PRO A 115 -12.43 -17.80 -3.30
N GLU A 116 -11.40 -18.61 -3.00
CA GLU A 116 -11.20 -19.19 -1.67
C GLU A 116 -10.90 -18.10 -0.62
N MET A 117 -10.11 -17.08 -0.99
CA MET A 117 -9.80 -15.96 -0.12
C MET A 117 -11.01 -15.05 0.11
N ILE A 118 -11.87 -14.88 -0.91
CA ILE A 118 -13.15 -14.16 -0.75
C ILE A 118 -14.01 -14.88 0.30
N HIS A 119 -14.12 -16.21 0.17
CA HIS A 119 -14.87 -17.02 1.12
C HIS A 119 -14.28 -16.93 2.52
N GLU A 120 -12.97 -17.14 2.68
CA GLU A 120 -12.27 -17.07 3.97
C GLU A 120 -12.43 -15.70 4.65
N LEU A 121 -12.33 -14.61 3.89
CA LEU A 121 -12.51 -13.25 4.41
C LEU A 121 -13.94 -13.01 4.92
N SER A 122 -14.92 -13.61 4.25
CA SER A 122 -16.34 -13.45 4.56
C SER A 122 -16.75 -14.29 5.77
N THR A 123 -16.30 -15.55 5.84
CA THR A 123 -16.84 -16.56 6.77
C THR A 123 -15.91 -16.95 7.91
N ARG A 124 -14.58 -16.87 7.75
CA ARG A 124 -13.61 -17.47 8.70
C ARG A 124 -12.63 -16.50 9.33
N SER A 125 -12.41 -15.33 8.73
CA SER A 125 -11.42 -14.38 9.23
C SER A 125 -11.87 -13.73 10.55
N PRO A 126 -11.06 -13.80 11.62
CA PRO A 126 -11.38 -13.16 12.88
C PRO A 126 -11.26 -11.63 12.75
N SER A 127 -12.04 -10.91 13.56
CA SER A 127 -11.90 -9.46 13.69
C SER A 127 -10.76 -9.08 14.66
N PRO A 128 -10.11 -7.93 14.49
CA PRO A 128 -10.21 -7.03 13.33
C PRO A 128 -9.59 -7.64 12.07
N ARG A 129 -10.25 -7.50 10.91
CA ARG A 129 -9.69 -7.91 9.62
C ARG A 129 -8.78 -6.81 9.08
N LEU A 130 -7.58 -7.16 8.62
CA LEU A 130 -6.60 -6.21 8.09
C LEU A 130 -6.37 -6.46 6.59
N MET A 131 -6.78 -5.50 5.77
CA MET A 131 -6.69 -5.57 4.31
C MET A 131 -5.99 -4.32 3.75
N SER A 132 -5.69 -4.34 2.46
CA SER A 132 -5.12 -3.19 1.77
C SER A 132 -5.75 -2.93 0.41
N THR A 133 -5.53 -1.74 -0.13
CA THR A 133 -5.94 -1.40 -1.50
C THR A 133 -5.14 -0.25 -2.09
N HIS A 134 -5.04 -0.26 -3.42
CA HIS A 134 -4.63 0.86 -4.25
C HIS A 134 -5.80 1.52 -4.99
N ILE A 135 -7.04 1.15 -4.69
CA ILE A 135 -8.23 1.74 -5.31
C ILE A 135 -8.51 3.13 -4.70
N PRO A 136 -8.75 4.16 -5.54
CA PRO A 136 -9.15 5.49 -5.08
C PRO A 136 -10.39 5.48 -4.18
N TYR A 137 -10.49 6.42 -3.24
CA TYR A 137 -11.60 6.51 -2.28
C TYR A 137 -12.98 6.52 -2.95
N ALA A 138 -13.13 7.28 -4.04
CA ALA A 138 -14.38 7.38 -4.79
C ALA A 138 -14.91 6.02 -5.27
N PHE A 139 -14.03 5.04 -5.43
CA PHE A 139 -14.32 3.72 -5.98
C PHE A 139 -14.32 2.61 -4.93
N LEU A 140 -14.20 2.96 -3.65
CA LEU A 140 -14.44 2.01 -2.58
C LEU A 140 -15.94 1.65 -2.50
N PRO A 141 -16.27 0.40 -2.10
CA PRO A 141 -17.63 -0.02 -1.79
C PRO A 141 -18.33 0.92 -0.82
N ASP A 142 -19.64 1.11 -1.01
CA ASP A 142 -20.46 1.91 -0.10
C ASP A 142 -20.51 1.30 1.31
N SER A 143 -20.37 -0.02 1.43
CA SER A 143 -20.22 -0.70 2.73
C SER A 143 -19.01 -0.16 3.50
N ILE A 144 -17.88 0.12 2.83
CA ILE A 144 -16.71 0.76 3.45
C ILE A 144 -16.99 2.22 3.76
N LYS A 145 -17.56 2.98 2.82
CA LYS A 145 -17.79 4.43 2.99
C LYS A 145 -18.80 4.76 4.09
N HIS A 146 -19.82 3.91 4.28
CA HIS A 146 -20.92 4.14 5.21
C HIS A 146 -20.80 3.36 6.53
N CYS A 147 -19.97 2.32 6.61
CA CYS A 147 -19.67 1.66 7.89
C CYS A 147 -18.93 2.63 8.80
N SER A 148 -19.59 3.11 9.86
CA SER A 148 -19.04 4.17 10.72
C SER A 148 -17.82 3.74 11.54
N LYS A 149 -17.66 2.44 11.84
CA LYS A 149 -16.60 1.95 12.73
C LYS A 149 -15.37 1.39 12.02
N SER A 150 -15.49 0.89 10.78
CA SER A 150 -14.32 0.42 10.04
C SER A 150 -13.39 1.59 9.78
N ARG A 151 -12.08 1.37 9.82
CA ARG A 151 -11.07 2.44 9.76
C ARG A 151 -10.19 2.31 8.53
N ILE A 152 -9.81 3.44 7.96
CA ILE A 152 -8.90 3.52 6.82
C ILE A 152 -7.63 4.23 7.27
N VAL A 153 -6.49 3.58 7.09
CA VAL A 153 -5.18 4.23 7.20
C VAL A 153 -4.73 4.54 5.78
N TYR A 154 -4.65 5.82 5.43
CA TYR A 154 -4.17 6.25 4.13
C TYR A 154 -2.72 6.76 4.22
N VAL A 155 -1.88 6.29 3.31
CA VAL A 155 -0.48 6.72 3.22
C VAL A 155 -0.22 7.42 1.90
N SER A 156 0.17 8.69 2.02
CA SER A 156 0.66 9.53 0.93
C SER A 156 2.19 9.67 0.99
N ARG A 157 2.77 10.16 -0.10
CA ARG A 157 4.20 10.40 -0.22
C ARG A 157 4.43 11.49 -1.25
N ASN A 158 5.53 12.24 -1.12
CA ASN A 158 5.93 13.26 -2.09
C ASN A 158 5.82 12.71 -3.54
N PRO A 159 5.07 13.38 -4.43
CA PRO A 159 4.83 12.91 -5.80
C PRO A 159 6.12 12.68 -6.61
N LEU A 160 7.17 13.48 -6.38
CA LEU A 160 8.46 13.35 -7.06
C LEU A 160 9.14 12.01 -6.71
N ASP A 161 9.14 11.63 -5.43
CA ASP A 161 9.65 10.33 -4.98
C ASP A 161 8.77 9.16 -5.44
N VAL A 162 7.45 9.38 -5.53
CA VAL A 162 6.50 8.38 -6.04
C VAL A 162 6.78 8.07 -7.50
N ILE A 163 7.00 9.08 -8.35
CA ILE A 163 7.37 8.94 -9.77
C ILE A 163 8.61 8.05 -9.90
N VAL A 164 9.71 8.40 -9.23
CA VAL A 164 10.97 7.65 -9.30
C VAL A 164 10.79 6.22 -8.77
N SER A 165 10.05 6.04 -7.67
CA SER A 165 9.82 4.72 -7.12
C SER A 165 8.92 3.84 -8.01
N LEU A 166 8.00 4.43 -8.75
CA LEU A 166 7.15 3.74 -9.71
C LEU A 166 7.89 3.36 -10.97
N TRP A 167 8.71 4.28 -11.51
CA TRP A 167 9.56 4.03 -12.66
C TRP A 167 10.49 2.82 -12.43
N HIS A 168 11.24 2.83 -11.32
CA HIS A 168 12.06 1.68 -10.94
C HIS A 168 11.27 0.40 -10.73
N PHE A 169 10.08 0.49 -10.12
CA PHE A 169 9.24 -0.68 -9.89
C PHE A 169 8.73 -1.26 -11.20
N ALA A 170 8.32 -0.42 -12.16
CA ALA A 170 7.88 -0.84 -13.48
C ALA A 170 9.00 -1.57 -14.25
N ASN A 171 10.22 -1.01 -14.25
CA ASN A 171 11.39 -1.61 -14.92
C ASN A 171 11.96 -2.83 -14.16
N GLY A 172 11.61 -2.99 -12.88
CA GLY A 172 11.99 -4.15 -12.06
C GLY A 172 11.21 -5.44 -12.40
N HIS A 173 10.08 -5.35 -13.10
CA HIS A 173 9.31 -6.50 -13.56
C HIS A 173 9.94 -7.13 -14.80
N ALA A 174 10.33 -8.40 -14.73
CA ALA A 174 10.98 -9.12 -15.84
C ALA A 174 10.13 -9.11 -17.13
N GLU A 175 8.80 -9.23 -17.01
CA GLU A 175 7.85 -9.18 -18.15
C GLU A 175 7.76 -7.79 -18.80
N ARG A 176 8.15 -6.72 -18.10
CA ARG A 176 8.14 -5.34 -18.62
C ARG A 176 9.46 -4.89 -19.20
N ARG A 177 10.53 -5.70 -19.08
CA ARG A 177 11.86 -5.43 -19.67
C ARG A 177 11.87 -5.40 -21.19
N LEU A 178 10.76 -5.73 -21.85
CA LEU A 178 10.60 -5.54 -23.29
C LEU A 178 10.59 -4.05 -23.69
N HIS A 179 10.35 -3.14 -22.73
CA HIS A 179 10.41 -1.70 -22.93
C HIS A 179 11.08 -1.04 -21.73
N ASP A 180 12.37 -0.67 -21.85
CA ASP A 180 13.01 0.24 -20.90
C ASP A 180 12.36 1.62 -21.05
N TRP A 181 11.32 1.88 -20.27
CA TRP A 181 10.68 3.19 -20.24
C TRP A 181 11.66 4.19 -19.68
N SER A 182 11.93 5.25 -20.45
CA SER A 182 12.72 6.38 -19.95
C SER A 182 11.97 7.08 -18.81
N ILE A 183 12.71 7.79 -17.96
CA ILE A 183 12.10 8.51 -16.85
C ILE A 183 11.25 9.68 -17.33
N GLU A 184 11.64 10.34 -18.42
CA GLU A 184 10.89 11.39 -19.12
C GLU A 184 9.49 10.89 -19.49
N TYR A 185 9.42 9.75 -20.17
CA TYR A 185 8.16 9.13 -20.56
C TYR A 185 7.30 8.76 -19.34
N PHE A 186 7.94 8.32 -18.26
CA PHE A 186 7.23 8.00 -17.03
C PHE A 186 6.65 9.25 -16.34
N VAL A 187 7.41 10.36 -16.33
CA VAL A 187 6.94 11.67 -15.84
C VAL A 187 5.75 12.15 -16.66
N ASP A 188 5.80 12.02 -18.00
CA ASP A 188 4.69 12.37 -18.89
C ASP A 188 3.42 11.62 -18.55
N MET A 189 3.51 10.28 -18.48
CA MET A 189 2.37 9.44 -18.10
C MET A 189 1.82 9.79 -16.71
N PHE A 190 2.70 10.00 -15.73
CA PHE A 190 2.27 10.35 -14.37
C PHE A 190 1.56 11.70 -14.33
N CYS A 191 2.10 12.72 -14.99
CA CYS A 191 1.53 14.06 -15.06
C CYS A 191 0.18 14.06 -15.81
N GLY A 192 0.07 13.28 -16.89
CA GLY A 192 -1.17 13.08 -17.64
C GLY A 192 -2.23 12.27 -16.88
N GLY A 193 -1.85 11.60 -15.79
CA GLY A 193 -2.73 10.71 -15.03
C GLY A 193 -2.85 9.31 -15.64
N ASP A 194 -2.18 9.04 -16.76
CA ASP A 194 -2.15 7.78 -17.49
C ASP A 194 -1.23 6.77 -16.81
N ILE A 195 -1.57 6.39 -15.59
CA ILE A 195 -0.83 5.43 -14.76
C ILE A 195 -1.82 4.57 -13.97
N ASN A 196 -1.45 3.33 -13.65
CA ASN A 196 -2.34 2.45 -12.86
C ASN A 196 -2.75 3.13 -11.56
N PHE A 197 -4.05 3.07 -11.26
CA PHE A 197 -4.74 3.72 -10.15
C PHE A 197 -4.74 5.26 -10.21
N GLY A 198 -4.24 5.84 -11.30
CA GLY A 198 -4.24 7.27 -11.54
C GLY A 198 -5.56 7.80 -12.10
N PRO A 199 -5.76 9.13 -12.08
CA PRO A 199 -4.75 10.15 -11.78
C PRO A 199 -4.32 10.21 -10.29
N TYR A 200 -3.02 10.40 -10.04
CA TYR A 200 -2.46 10.44 -8.67
C TYR A 200 -3.10 11.54 -7.81
N TRP A 201 -3.34 12.71 -8.41
CA TRP A 201 -3.85 13.88 -7.70
C TRP A 201 -5.23 13.62 -7.09
N ASP A 202 -6.15 13.15 -7.92
CA ASP A 202 -7.52 12.80 -7.54
C ASP A 202 -7.53 11.66 -6.52
N HIS A 203 -6.63 10.67 -6.67
CA HIS A 203 -6.47 9.58 -5.72
C HIS A 203 -6.11 10.09 -4.32
N VAL A 204 -5.10 10.97 -4.21
CA VAL A 204 -4.67 11.51 -2.92
C VAL A 204 -5.71 12.45 -2.33
N LEU A 205 -6.28 13.35 -3.14
CA LEU A 205 -7.27 14.33 -2.70
C LEU A 205 -8.55 13.67 -2.18
N GLY A 206 -8.98 12.54 -2.77
CA GLY A 206 -10.13 11.79 -2.29
C GLY A 206 -9.98 11.37 -0.83
N PHE A 207 -8.85 10.75 -0.48
CA PHE A 207 -8.57 10.35 0.90
C PHE A 207 -8.23 11.53 1.81
N TRP A 208 -7.61 12.59 1.28
CA TRP A 208 -7.31 13.81 2.04
C TRP A 208 -8.59 14.50 2.50
N LYS A 209 -9.50 14.79 1.56
CA LYS A 209 -10.81 15.38 1.84
C LYS A 209 -11.55 14.56 2.90
N GLU A 210 -11.57 13.26 2.70
CA GLU A 210 -12.24 12.33 3.61
C GLU A 210 -11.65 12.35 5.02
N SER A 211 -10.33 12.45 5.16
CA SER A 211 -9.68 12.54 6.47
C SER A 211 -9.98 13.83 7.22
N LEU A 212 -10.34 14.90 6.50
CA LEU A 212 -10.76 16.17 7.11
C LEU A 212 -12.22 16.11 7.55
N GLU A 213 -13.08 15.47 6.75
CA GLU A 213 -14.52 15.34 7.01
C GLU A 213 -14.84 14.31 8.10
N ARG A 214 -14.12 13.18 8.12
CA ARG A 214 -14.31 12.07 9.07
C ARG A 214 -12.96 11.57 9.61
N PRO A 215 -12.29 12.31 10.50
CA PRO A 215 -10.96 11.98 11.02
C PRO A 215 -10.93 10.68 11.86
N GLU A 216 -12.07 10.24 12.40
CA GLU A 216 -12.25 8.93 13.05
C GLU A 216 -12.30 7.77 12.06
N LYS A 217 -12.69 8.06 10.81
CA LYS A 217 -12.83 7.09 9.72
C LYS A 217 -11.53 6.94 8.93
N VAL A 218 -10.87 8.04 8.61
CA VAL A 218 -9.66 8.06 7.76
C VAL A 218 -8.52 8.77 8.44
N LEU A 219 -7.46 8.01 8.75
CA LEU A 219 -6.18 8.57 9.18
C LEU A 219 -5.29 8.78 7.97
N PHE A 220 -5.07 10.03 7.59
CA PHE A 220 -4.14 10.40 6.53
C PHE A 220 -2.72 10.62 7.09
N LEU A 221 -1.75 9.96 6.48
CA LEU A 221 -0.34 9.99 6.86
C LEU A 221 0.54 10.32 5.65
N LYS A 222 1.70 10.91 5.93
CA LYS A 222 2.76 11.11 4.93
C LYS A 222 3.93 10.21 5.27
N TYR A 223 4.49 9.56 4.25
CA TYR A 223 5.68 8.72 4.37
C TYR A 223 6.85 9.50 4.99
N GLU A 224 6.97 10.78 4.64
CA GLU A 224 8.00 11.70 5.14
C GLU A 224 7.90 11.91 6.66
N ASP A 225 6.68 12.07 7.18
CA ASP A 225 6.45 12.26 8.61
C ASP A 225 6.84 11.01 9.41
N LEU A 226 6.53 9.81 8.87
CA LEU A 226 6.95 8.54 9.46
C LEU A 226 8.47 8.35 9.45
N LYS A 227 9.16 8.86 8.41
CA LYS A 227 10.63 8.86 8.37
C LYS A 227 11.24 9.87 9.33
N LYS A 228 10.57 10.99 9.60
CA LYS A 228 11.03 12.04 10.51
C LYS A 228 10.84 11.66 11.98
N ASP A 229 9.69 11.08 12.33
CA ASP A 229 9.35 10.66 13.68
C ASP A 229 8.64 9.28 13.64
N SER A 230 9.42 8.22 13.59
CA SER A 230 8.85 6.86 13.48
C SER A 230 8.10 6.43 14.74
N VAL A 231 8.56 6.82 15.94
CA VAL A 231 7.95 6.45 17.23
C VAL A 231 6.59 7.12 17.39
N GLY A 232 6.53 8.44 17.22
CA GLY A 232 5.28 9.18 17.39
C GLY A 232 4.23 8.79 16.35
N GLN A 233 4.63 8.59 15.08
CA GLN A 233 3.70 8.11 14.06
C GLN A 233 3.22 6.68 14.31
N LEU A 234 4.07 5.78 14.82
CA LEU A 234 3.64 4.42 15.15
C LEU A 234 2.61 4.42 16.29
N LYS A 235 2.85 5.18 17.35
CA LYS A 235 1.89 5.38 18.45
C LYS A 235 0.57 5.98 17.96
N LYS A 236 0.64 6.96 17.05
CA LYS A 236 -0.55 7.56 16.41
C LYS A 236 -1.37 6.53 15.63
N ILE A 237 -0.71 5.67 14.83
CA ILE A 237 -1.38 4.59 14.09
C ILE A 237 -2.04 3.61 15.06
N ALA A 238 -1.30 3.16 16.08
CA ALA A 238 -1.76 2.20 17.08
C ALA A 238 -3.02 2.71 17.82
N LYS A 239 -3.00 3.97 18.25
CA LYS A 239 -4.16 4.64 18.85
C LYS A 239 -5.35 4.69 17.89
N PHE A 240 -5.12 5.08 16.64
CA PHE A 240 -6.19 5.18 15.63
C PHE A 240 -6.86 3.83 15.36
N VAL A 241 -6.10 2.74 15.27
CA VAL A 241 -6.66 1.41 15.06
C VAL A 241 -7.24 0.77 16.33
N GLY A 242 -7.33 1.52 17.43
CA GLY A 242 -7.95 1.08 18.68
C GLY A 242 -7.06 0.19 19.55
N LEU A 243 -5.74 0.18 19.30
CA LEU A 243 -4.75 -0.61 20.03
C LEU A 243 -3.58 0.29 20.51
N PRO A 244 -3.83 1.36 21.28
CA PRO A 244 -2.76 2.23 21.78
C PRO A 244 -1.74 1.42 22.58
N PHE A 245 -0.48 1.87 22.58
CA PHE A 245 0.53 1.28 23.44
C PHE A 245 0.29 1.68 24.89
N SER A 246 0.47 0.74 25.82
CA SER A 246 0.47 1.04 27.25
C SER A 246 1.78 1.70 27.68
N GLN A 247 1.80 2.36 28.84
CA GLN A 247 3.05 2.92 29.39
C GLN A 247 4.10 1.83 29.65
N GLU A 248 3.66 0.62 30.00
CA GLU A 248 4.54 -0.54 30.18
C GLU A 248 5.15 -0.98 28.84
N GLU A 249 4.34 -1.13 27.78
CA GLU A 249 4.84 -1.46 26.43
C GLU A 249 5.85 -0.40 25.93
N GLU A 250 5.63 0.87 26.25
CA GLU A 250 6.56 1.94 25.92
C GLU A 250 7.85 1.87 26.73
N ASN A 251 7.78 1.60 28.04
CA ASN A 251 8.95 1.47 28.89
C ASN A 251 9.79 0.23 28.53
N ASP A 252 9.13 -0.85 28.09
CA ASP A 252 9.77 -2.11 27.66
C ASP A 252 10.32 -2.04 26.22
N GLY A 253 10.16 -0.90 25.54
CA GLY A 253 10.70 -0.67 24.20
C GLY A 253 9.98 -1.46 23.10
N VAL A 254 8.71 -1.86 23.30
CA VAL A 254 7.93 -2.62 22.31
C VAL A 254 7.76 -1.83 21.01
N VAL A 255 7.62 -0.50 21.12
CA VAL A 255 7.48 0.39 19.96
C VAL A 255 8.74 0.33 19.08
N GLU A 256 9.92 0.42 19.69
CA GLU A 256 11.22 0.34 19.05
C GLU A 256 11.46 -1.04 18.42
N GLN A 257 11.08 -2.12 19.11
CA GLN A 257 11.19 -3.50 18.60
C GLN A 257 10.35 -3.70 17.33
N ILE A 258 9.11 -3.18 17.30
CA ILE A 258 8.26 -3.22 16.10
C ILE A 258 8.91 -2.42 14.96
N LEU A 259 9.42 -1.22 15.24
CA LEU A 259 10.08 -0.39 14.25
C LEU A 259 11.34 -1.06 13.67
N GLU A 260 12.14 -1.72 14.52
CA GLU A 260 13.32 -2.46 14.08
C GLU A 260 12.94 -3.64 13.18
N MET A 261 11.98 -4.47 13.61
CA MET A 261 11.50 -5.62 12.82
C MET A 261 10.91 -5.17 11.47
N CYS A 262 10.17 -4.06 11.45
CA CYS A 262 9.55 -3.52 10.24
C CYS A 262 10.48 -2.60 9.44
N SER A 263 11.73 -2.41 9.86
CA SER A 263 12.66 -1.52 9.17
C SER A 263 12.96 -2.03 7.75
N LEU A 264 13.21 -1.10 6.83
CA LEU A 264 13.56 -1.47 5.45
C LEU A 264 14.78 -2.38 5.41
N SER A 265 15.82 -2.08 6.19
CA SER A 265 17.05 -2.85 6.25
C SER A 265 16.79 -4.28 6.70
N LYS A 266 15.97 -4.49 7.74
CA LYS A 266 15.59 -5.83 8.20
C LYS A 266 14.75 -6.54 7.14
N LEU A 267 13.62 -5.95 6.73
CA LEU A 267 12.68 -6.60 5.81
C LEU A 267 13.33 -6.96 4.48
N LYS A 268 14.10 -6.06 3.88
CA LYS A 268 14.82 -6.29 2.61
C LYS A 268 15.79 -7.47 2.68
N ASN A 269 16.32 -7.77 3.87
CA ASN A 269 17.37 -8.77 4.05
C ASN A 269 16.88 -10.16 4.43
N LEU A 270 15.59 -10.34 4.71
CA LEU A 270 14.98 -11.64 5.01
C LEU A 270 14.87 -12.49 3.74
N ASP A 271 15.09 -13.80 3.87
CA ASP A 271 15.08 -14.74 2.73
C ASP A 271 13.76 -14.74 1.97
N VAL A 272 12.63 -14.67 2.69
CA VAL A 272 11.30 -14.56 2.07
C VAL A 272 11.19 -13.34 1.13
N ASN A 273 11.90 -12.25 1.41
CA ASN A 273 11.87 -11.03 0.61
C ASN A 273 12.96 -11.00 -0.47
N LYS A 274 14.10 -11.67 -0.25
CA LYS A 274 15.18 -11.79 -1.25
C LYS A 274 14.82 -12.77 -2.37
N TYR A 275 14.23 -13.89 -2.01
CA TYR A 275 14.06 -15.05 -2.90
C TYR A 275 12.60 -15.46 -3.13
N GLY A 276 11.69 -15.03 -2.26
CA GLY A 276 10.27 -15.38 -2.39
C GLY A 276 9.52 -14.58 -3.45
N GLU A 277 8.30 -15.03 -3.72
CA GLU A 277 7.34 -14.39 -4.63
C GLU A 277 6.01 -14.20 -3.90
N VAL A 278 5.35 -13.07 -4.14
CA VAL A 278 4.00 -12.82 -3.60
C VAL A 278 2.93 -13.43 -4.50
N ARG A 279 3.21 -13.49 -5.80
CA ARG A 279 2.37 -14.03 -6.87
C ARG A 279 3.31 -14.55 -7.96
N PRO A 280 2.84 -15.47 -8.83
CA PRO A 280 3.65 -15.94 -9.96
C PRO A 280 4.28 -14.79 -10.72
N ASN A 281 5.60 -14.84 -10.94
CA ASN A 281 6.41 -13.83 -11.63
C ASN A 281 6.48 -12.44 -10.95
N VAL A 282 6.05 -12.35 -9.69
CA VAL A 282 6.14 -11.12 -8.88
C VAL A 282 7.04 -11.38 -7.67
N HIS A 283 8.35 -11.28 -7.91
CA HIS A 283 9.36 -11.45 -6.87
C HIS A 283 9.25 -10.39 -5.75
N ASN A 284 9.40 -10.79 -4.49
CA ASN A 284 9.28 -9.89 -3.35
C ASN A 284 10.35 -8.80 -3.35
N LYS A 285 11.55 -9.07 -3.89
CA LYS A 285 12.68 -8.13 -3.90
C LYS A 285 12.36 -6.79 -4.57
N ILE A 286 11.43 -6.76 -5.53
CA ILE A 286 11.10 -5.53 -6.29
C ILE A 286 10.36 -4.49 -5.42
N PHE A 287 9.83 -4.89 -4.27
CA PHE A 287 9.20 -3.96 -3.32
C PHE A 287 10.21 -3.19 -2.47
N PHE A 288 11.47 -3.63 -2.41
CA PHE A 288 12.51 -3.10 -1.51
C PHE A 288 13.65 -2.43 -2.29
N ARG A 289 13.64 -1.09 -2.38
CA ARG A 289 14.67 -0.30 -3.08
C ARG A 289 15.62 0.44 -2.14
N LYS A 290 15.38 1.74 -1.91
CA LYS A 290 16.17 2.62 -1.03
C LYS A 290 15.42 3.08 0.24
N GLY A 291 14.10 3.29 0.16
CA GLY A 291 13.28 3.79 1.30
C GLY A 291 13.78 5.09 1.92
N GLN A 292 14.17 6.02 1.05
CA GLN A 292 14.67 7.36 1.36
C GLN A 292 13.67 8.42 0.89
N VAL A 293 13.70 9.58 1.54
CA VAL A 293 12.98 10.79 1.13
C VAL A 293 13.95 11.66 0.33
N GLY A 294 13.51 12.24 -0.78
CA GLY A 294 14.33 13.13 -1.60
C GLY A 294 15.22 12.45 -2.63
N ASP A 295 15.07 11.14 -2.85
CA ASP A 295 15.90 10.41 -3.81
C ASP A 295 15.59 10.84 -5.26
N TRP A 296 14.47 11.53 -5.48
CA TRP A 296 14.10 12.11 -6.77
C TRP A 296 15.14 13.08 -7.35
N ILE A 297 15.95 13.74 -6.52
CA ILE A 297 17.01 14.66 -6.96
C ILE A 297 18.04 13.95 -7.86
N ASN A 298 18.23 12.64 -7.65
CA ASN A 298 19.19 11.85 -8.41
C ASN A 298 18.70 11.44 -9.81
N TYR A 299 17.44 11.71 -10.15
CA TYR A 299 16.82 11.17 -11.36
C TYR A 299 16.03 12.21 -12.17
N LEU A 300 15.39 13.18 -11.53
CA LEU A 300 14.54 14.15 -12.21
C LEU A 300 15.34 15.41 -12.57
N THR A 301 15.20 15.87 -13.82
CA THR A 301 15.77 17.15 -14.24
C THR A 301 15.00 18.33 -13.64
N PRO A 302 15.61 19.53 -13.53
CA PRO A 302 14.91 20.71 -13.02
C PRO A 302 13.59 21.00 -13.74
N SER A 303 13.54 20.84 -15.07
CA SER A 303 12.33 21.03 -15.87
C SER A 303 11.19 20.05 -15.53
N MET A 304 11.54 18.78 -15.22
CA MET A 304 10.56 17.79 -14.78
C MET A 304 10.00 18.15 -13.41
N VAL A 305 10.89 18.55 -12.49
CA VAL A 305 10.51 18.96 -11.13
C VAL A 305 9.60 20.17 -11.16
N GLU A 306 9.95 21.19 -11.93
CA GLU A 306 9.15 22.40 -12.11
C GLU A 306 7.74 22.06 -12.63
N ARG A 307 7.64 21.25 -13.70
CA ARG A 307 6.35 20.82 -14.25
C ARG A 307 5.50 20.07 -13.23
N VAL A 308 6.08 19.11 -12.51
CA VAL A 308 5.35 18.35 -11.48
C VAL A 308 4.89 19.29 -10.35
N ASN A 309 5.74 20.21 -9.91
CA ASN A 309 5.40 21.19 -8.87
C ASN A 309 4.29 22.16 -9.31
N MET A 310 4.28 22.59 -10.57
CA MET A 310 3.19 23.39 -11.14
C MET A 310 1.85 22.63 -11.07
N ILE A 311 1.85 21.35 -11.44
CA ILE A 311 0.64 20.51 -11.38
C ILE A 311 0.20 20.31 -9.93
N ILE A 312 1.12 20.03 -9.00
CA ILE A 312 0.83 19.94 -7.56
C ILE A 312 0.15 21.21 -7.08
N LYS A 313 0.74 22.38 -7.38
CA LYS A 313 0.19 23.68 -6.99
C LYS A 313 -1.21 23.89 -7.56
N GLN A 314 -1.43 23.57 -8.84
CA GLN A 314 -2.73 23.70 -9.49
C GLN A 314 -3.77 22.76 -8.89
N LYS A 315 -3.45 21.47 -8.76
CA LYS A 315 -4.38 20.42 -8.35
C LYS A 315 -4.70 20.45 -6.85
N PHE A 316 -3.73 20.79 -6.01
CA PHE A 316 -3.92 20.84 -4.55
C PHE A 316 -4.31 22.23 -4.04
N SER A 317 -4.42 23.23 -4.92
CA SER A 317 -4.91 24.56 -4.57
C SER A 317 -6.23 24.49 -3.80
N GLY A 318 -6.31 25.22 -2.68
CA GLY A 318 -7.49 25.26 -1.83
C GLY A 318 -7.73 24.03 -0.95
N SER A 319 -6.97 22.94 -1.11
CA SER A 319 -7.15 21.72 -0.30
C SER A 319 -6.46 21.78 1.08
N GLY A 320 -5.47 22.67 1.24
CA GLY A 320 -4.59 22.69 2.41
C GLY A 320 -3.53 21.57 2.43
N LEU A 321 -3.56 20.62 1.49
CA LEU A 321 -2.54 19.59 1.36
C LEU A 321 -1.28 20.13 0.69
N SER A 322 -0.15 19.96 1.34
CA SER A 322 1.17 20.31 0.80
C SER A 322 2.18 19.19 1.04
N PHE A 323 3.20 19.12 0.18
CA PHE A 323 4.36 18.26 0.36
C PHE A 323 5.60 19.15 0.43
N SER A 324 6.53 18.81 1.33
CA SER A 324 7.84 19.45 1.35
C SER A 324 8.56 19.11 0.04
N THR A 325 8.62 20.08 -0.85
CA THR A 325 9.54 20.08 -1.98
C THR A 325 10.81 20.75 -1.45
N LEU A 326 11.95 20.06 -1.55
CA LEU A 326 13.22 20.71 -1.24
C LEU A 326 13.36 21.87 -2.23
N ASN A 327 13.39 23.10 -1.72
CA ASN A 327 13.81 24.26 -2.48
C ASN A 327 15.33 24.24 -2.62
#